data_AF-A0A6B2XPN0-F1
#
_entry.id   AF-A0A6B2XPN0-F1
#
_cell.length_a   1.000
_cell.length_b   1.000
_cell.length_c   1.000
_cell.angle_alpha   90.00
_cell.angle_beta   90.00
_cell.angle_gamma   90.00
#
_symmetry.space_group_name_H-M   'P 1'
#
loop_
_entity.id
_entity.type
_entity.pdbx_description
1 polymer ?
#
loop_
_entity_poly.entity_id
_entity_poly.type
_entity_poly.pdbx_seq_one_letter_code
_entity_poly.pdbx_strand_id
1 'polypeptide(L)'
;MKTSGRDARFGTPVPLLHRSCSCELPLRAARSATAPRLSARGEGKAARSYLSLSRLIFSLSCGRAAPRATTKITTRSCSPKGLTVRLLRPAVMAAALLALLAPAPAHAAIVLTSPGESATLPVRDALAALAVHDEDRTGYERTKFRHWIDADRNGCNTRQEVLKSEAVIAPEQGANCTLTGGEWYSPYDDRFIQGPRGADVDHLVPLAEAWDSGASQWTAQEREAYANDLGDDRALIAVSAASNRSKADQDPSTWLPPAEGYRCQYVTDWIADKTRWALSIDTTELAALAMVLDRCPDVTITVTLAR
;
A
#
# COMPACT_ATOMS: atom_id res chain seq x y z
N MET A 1 25.04 -58.47 -33.47
CA MET A 1 25.89 -57.53 -34.26
C MET A 1 25.04 -56.29 -34.49
N LYS A 2 25.37 -55.05 -34.12
CA LYS A 2 26.58 -54.38 -33.64
C LYS A 2 26.12 -53.23 -32.72
N THR A 3 26.90 -53.00 -31.67
CA THR A 3 26.83 -51.90 -30.71
C THR A 3 27.43 -50.61 -31.28
N SER A 4 26.89 -49.45 -30.89
CA SER A 4 27.56 -48.13 -30.74
C SER A 4 26.50 -47.15 -30.19
N GLY A 5 26.65 -46.39 -29.11
CA GLY A 5 27.81 -46.04 -28.32
C GLY A 5 27.97 -44.51 -28.32
N ARG A 6 27.77 -43.88 -27.14
CA ARG A 6 28.23 -42.53 -26.70
C ARG A 6 27.45 -41.32 -27.28
N ASP A 7 27.11 -40.25 -26.54
CA ASP A 7 27.76 -39.61 -25.39
C ASP A 7 26.76 -38.91 -24.44
N ALA A 8 27.05 -39.02 -23.14
CA ALA A 8 26.49 -38.20 -22.07
C ALA A 8 27.17 -36.82 -22.06
N ARG A 9 26.38 -35.75 -22.02
CA ARG A 9 26.88 -34.42 -21.62
C ARG A 9 26.22 -34.02 -20.31
N PHE A 10 27.07 -33.99 -19.28
CA PHE A 10 26.84 -33.38 -17.98
C PHE A 10 26.53 -31.89 -18.17
N GLY A 11 25.33 -31.48 -17.79
CA GLY A 11 24.99 -30.07 -17.58
C GLY A 11 25.58 -29.61 -16.26
N THR A 12 26.43 -28.60 -16.32
CA THR A 12 27.03 -27.89 -15.19
C THR A 12 25.96 -27.22 -14.32
N PRO A 13 26.08 -27.25 -12.98
CA PRO A 13 25.17 -26.52 -12.09
C PRO A 13 25.41 -25.00 -12.16
N VAL A 14 24.32 -24.25 -12.24
CA VAL A 14 24.27 -22.79 -12.13
C VAL A 14 24.54 -22.40 -10.68
N PRO A 15 25.45 -21.45 -10.37
CA PRO A 15 25.70 -21.03 -9.01
C PRO A 15 24.55 -20.15 -8.48
N LEU A 16 23.95 -20.60 -7.37
CA LEU A 16 23.08 -19.81 -6.50
C LEU A 16 23.90 -18.67 -5.88
N LEU A 17 23.63 -17.43 -6.31
CA LEU A 17 24.12 -16.23 -5.65
C LEU A 17 23.34 -16.00 -4.35
N HIS A 18 23.82 -16.58 -3.25
CA HIS A 18 23.43 -16.16 -1.91
C HIS A 18 23.96 -14.74 -1.67
N ARG A 19 23.06 -13.74 -1.67
CA ARG A 19 23.34 -12.44 -1.06
C ARG A 19 23.17 -12.57 0.45
N SER A 20 24.28 -12.76 1.16
CA SER A 20 24.35 -12.59 2.61
C SER A 20 24.42 -11.09 2.93
N CYS A 21 23.33 -10.52 3.46
CA CYS A 21 23.41 -9.25 4.19
C CYS A 21 23.79 -9.57 5.65
N SER A 22 25.06 -9.37 5.98
CA SER A 22 25.52 -9.32 7.37
C SER A 22 25.24 -7.94 7.95
N CYS A 23 24.26 -7.84 8.84
CA CYS A 23 24.15 -6.69 9.76
C CYS A 23 24.89 -7.06 11.05
N GLU A 24 26.10 -6.51 11.23
CA GLU A 24 26.76 -6.49 12.52
C GLU A 24 26.04 -5.52 13.45
N LEU A 25 25.36 -6.05 14.48
CA LEU A 25 24.88 -5.27 15.62
C LEU A 25 26.06 -5.00 16.58
N PRO A 26 26.25 -3.77 17.08
CA PRO A 26 27.24 -3.52 18.11
C PRO A 26 26.76 -4.14 19.44
N LEU A 27 27.57 -5.06 19.99
CA LEU A 27 27.45 -5.53 21.36
C LEU A 27 27.41 -4.34 22.34
N ARG A 28 26.27 -4.12 23.00
CA ARG A 28 26.22 -3.35 24.24
C ARG A 28 25.95 -4.28 25.42
N ALA A 29 26.80 -4.09 26.42
CA ALA A 29 26.96 -4.93 27.60
C ALA A 29 25.68 -5.16 28.40
N ALA A 30 25.51 -6.41 28.80
CA ALA A 30 24.57 -6.85 29.81
C ALA A 30 24.80 -6.13 31.15
N ARG A 31 23.71 -5.66 31.78
CA ARG A 31 23.67 -5.44 33.22
C ARG A 31 22.59 -6.34 33.81
N SER A 32 23.05 -7.33 34.57
CA SER A 32 22.24 -8.13 35.49
C SER A 32 21.49 -7.23 36.46
N ALA A 33 20.18 -7.43 36.58
CA ALA A 33 19.43 -7.10 37.78
C ALA A 33 18.60 -8.32 38.17
N THR A 34 19.13 -9.06 39.12
CA THR A 34 18.48 -10.15 39.84
C THR A 34 17.33 -9.58 40.67
N ALA A 35 16.12 -10.15 40.56
CA ALA A 35 15.02 -9.89 41.49
C ALA A 35 14.45 -11.24 41.98
N PRO A 36 14.03 -11.34 43.27
CA PRO A 36 13.92 -12.61 43.96
C PRO A 36 12.55 -13.29 43.78
N ARG A 37 12.57 -14.63 43.89
CA ARG A 37 11.40 -15.48 44.12
C ARG A 37 10.70 -15.10 45.43
N LEU A 38 9.39 -14.93 45.37
CA LEU A 38 8.50 -15.20 46.50
C LEU A 38 7.33 -16.06 46.02
N SER A 39 7.18 -17.20 46.69
CA SER A 39 6.07 -18.15 46.58
C SER A 39 5.15 -17.94 47.78
N ALA A 40 3.84 -17.80 47.56
CA ALA A 40 2.84 -18.17 48.55
C ALA A 40 1.48 -18.46 47.90
N ARG A 41 0.87 -19.54 48.39
CA ARG A 41 -0.46 -20.09 48.11
C ARG A 41 -1.60 -19.16 48.57
N GLY A 42 -2.75 -19.29 47.91
CA GLY A 42 -3.97 -19.81 48.57
C GLY A 42 -5.04 -18.85 49.07
N GLU A 43 -6.24 -19.04 48.49
CA GLU A 43 -7.59 -18.91 49.08
C GLU A 43 -8.29 -17.53 49.22
N GLY A 44 -9.58 -17.52 48.87
CA GLY A 44 -10.61 -16.93 49.73
C GLY A 44 -11.45 -15.78 49.17
N LYS A 45 -12.70 -16.09 48.82
CA LYS A 45 -13.81 -15.16 48.49
C LYS A 45 -14.08 -14.12 49.60
N ALA A 46 -14.47 -12.90 49.22
CA ALA A 46 -15.71 -12.24 49.69
C ALA A 46 -15.84 -10.78 49.17
N ALA A 47 -17.07 -10.45 48.78
CA ALA A 47 -17.51 -9.11 48.41
C ALA A 47 -17.54 -8.14 49.60
N ARG A 48 -17.33 -6.84 49.33
CA ARG A 48 -18.04 -5.72 49.97
C ARG A 48 -17.72 -4.39 49.28
N SER A 49 -18.77 -3.76 48.77
CA SER A 49 -18.83 -2.34 48.43
C SER A 49 -18.55 -1.48 49.67
N TYR A 50 -17.82 -0.37 49.50
CA TYR A 50 -18.09 0.91 50.17
C TYR A 50 -17.50 2.06 49.35
N LEU A 51 -18.28 3.14 49.30
CA LEU A 51 -18.04 4.43 48.67
C LEU A 51 -16.76 5.10 49.21
N SER A 52 -16.15 5.99 48.42
CA SER A 52 -16.06 7.43 48.75
C SER A 52 -14.97 8.17 47.97
N LEU A 53 -15.42 9.19 47.24
CA LEU A 53 -14.82 10.52 47.01
C LEU A 53 -13.32 10.65 46.66
N SER A 54 -13.06 11.11 45.44
CA SER A 54 -12.32 12.37 45.22
C SER A 54 -12.62 12.94 43.84
N ARG A 55 -13.43 14.01 43.84
CA ARG A 55 -13.59 14.95 42.73
C ARG A 55 -12.29 15.75 42.61
N LEU A 56 -11.62 15.69 41.46
CA LEU A 56 -10.69 16.75 41.08
C LEU A 56 -11.44 17.72 40.16
N ILE A 57 -11.77 18.87 40.73
CA ILE A 57 -12.28 20.06 40.05
C ILE A 57 -11.07 20.70 39.37
N PHE A 58 -10.97 20.65 38.04
CA PHE A 58 -10.07 21.55 37.32
C PHE A 58 -10.88 22.78 36.91
N SER A 59 -10.50 23.92 37.50
CA SER A 59 -11.14 25.21 37.28
C SER A 59 -11.03 25.65 35.83
N LEU A 60 -12.16 26.14 35.29
CA LEU A 60 -12.19 27.06 34.16
C LEU A 60 -11.32 28.28 34.50
N SER A 61 -10.36 28.59 33.65
CA SER A 61 -9.84 29.95 33.54
C SER A 61 -10.16 30.47 32.15
N CYS A 62 -11.10 31.42 32.11
CA CYS A 62 -11.53 32.13 30.93
C CYS A 62 -10.45 33.15 30.56
N GLY A 63 -9.62 32.80 29.57
CA GLY A 63 -8.59 33.68 29.02
C GLY A 63 -9.18 34.60 27.94
N ARG A 64 -9.34 35.87 28.31
CA ARG A 64 -9.77 37.04 27.52
C ARG A 64 -9.48 36.97 26.01
N ALA A 65 -10.55 37.23 25.25
CA ALA A 65 -10.52 37.64 23.86
C ALA A 65 -9.68 38.92 23.65
N ALA A 66 -8.75 38.86 22.70
CA ALA A 66 -8.00 40.02 22.22
C ALA A 66 -8.89 40.90 21.32
N PRO A 67 -8.77 42.24 21.40
CA PRO A 67 -9.62 43.14 20.62
C PRO A 67 -9.23 43.14 19.13
N ARG A 68 -10.26 43.02 18.30
CA ARG A 68 -10.24 43.23 16.84
C ARG A 68 -9.82 44.67 16.56
N ALA A 69 -8.64 44.87 15.97
CA ALA A 69 -8.23 46.17 15.46
C ALA A 69 -9.03 46.50 14.20
N THR A 70 -10.00 47.40 14.33
CA THR A 70 -10.76 47.99 13.22
C THR A 70 -9.91 49.10 12.59
N THR A 71 -9.18 48.75 11.53
CA THR A 71 -8.47 49.74 10.71
C THR A 71 -9.49 50.52 9.88
N LYS A 72 -9.72 51.79 10.24
CA LYS A 72 -10.51 52.73 9.44
C LYS A 72 -9.79 52.99 8.11
N ILE A 73 -10.29 52.42 7.02
CA ILE A 73 -9.90 52.79 5.67
C ILE A 73 -10.40 54.22 5.43
N THR A 74 -9.48 55.18 5.41
CA THR A 74 -9.76 56.57 5.05
C THR A 74 -9.65 56.68 3.53
N THR A 75 -10.77 56.81 2.83
CA THR A 75 -10.80 57.07 1.40
C THR A 75 -10.34 58.50 1.13
N ARG A 76 -9.10 58.67 0.65
CA ARG A 76 -8.66 59.93 0.03
C ARG A 76 -9.14 59.96 -1.43
N SER A 77 -10.14 60.80 -1.68
CA SER A 77 -10.55 61.22 -3.02
C SER A 77 -9.41 62.02 -3.66
N CYS A 78 -8.86 61.50 -4.77
CA CYS A 78 -7.89 62.21 -5.58
C CYS A 78 -8.60 62.70 -6.86
N SER A 79 -8.83 64.00 -6.93
CA SER A 79 -9.43 64.67 -8.10
C SER A 79 -8.37 64.82 -9.20
N PRO A 80 -8.55 64.27 -10.42
CA PRO A 80 -7.61 64.49 -11.50
C PRO A 80 -7.87 65.86 -12.14
N LYS A 81 -6.92 66.78 -11.94
CA LYS A 81 -6.82 68.02 -12.73
C LYS A 81 -6.49 67.66 -14.18
N GLY A 82 -7.19 68.32 -15.11
CA GLY A 82 -7.17 68.05 -16.53
C GLY A 82 -5.78 67.97 -17.14
N LEU A 83 -5.54 66.89 -17.87
CA LEU A 83 -4.41 66.74 -18.77
C LEU A 83 -4.93 66.89 -20.20
N THR A 84 -4.45 67.92 -20.87
CA THR A 84 -4.75 68.26 -22.26
C THR A 84 -4.27 67.14 -23.20
N VAL A 85 -5.20 66.54 -23.95
CA VAL A 85 -4.92 65.55 -24.99
C VAL A 85 -4.33 66.28 -26.21
N ARG A 86 -3.02 66.13 -26.42
CA ARG A 86 -2.39 66.42 -27.72
C ARG A 86 -2.53 65.17 -28.59
N LEU A 87 -3.37 65.26 -29.62
CA LEU A 87 -3.47 64.28 -30.69
C LEU A 87 -2.14 64.25 -31.48
N LEU A 88 -1.38 63.16 -31.33
CA LEU A 88 -0.39 62.75 -32.32
C LEU A 88 -0.88 61.50 -33.05
N ARG A 89 -0.67 61.54 -34.37
CA ARG A 89 -1.18 60.65 -35.42
C ARG A 89 -0.83 59.16 -35.20
N PRO A 90 -1.68 58.23 -35.71
CA PRO A 90 -1.40 56.80 -35.66
C PRO A 90 -0.40 56.45 -36.77
N ALA A 91 0.71 55.83 -36.43
CA ALA A 91 1.61 55.24 -37.42
C ALA A 91 2.14 53.91 -36.90
N VAL A 92 1.75 52.86 -37.62
CA VAL A 92 2.37 51.53 -37.70
C VAL A 92 2.18 50.60 -36.50
N MET A 93 1.03 49.94 -36.54
CA MET A 93 0.86 48.55 -36.11
C MET A 93 1.88 47.64 -36.81
N ALA A 94 2.30 46.58 -36.10
CA ALA A 94 2.91 45.32 -36.58
C ALA A 94 4.38 45.11 -36.19
N ALA A 95 4.61 44.53 -34.99
CA ALA A 95 5.68 43.55 -34.72
C ALA A 95 5.66 43.11 -33.24
N ALA A 96 4.67 42.32 -32.81
CA ALA A 96 4.74 41.61 -31.53
C ALA A 96 3.66 40.51 -31.43
N LEU A 97 3.62 39.58 -32.39
CA LEU A 97 2.74 38.40 -32.28
C LEU A 97 3.39 37.15 -32.90
N LEU A 98 4.62 36.84 -32.50
CA LEU A 98 5.29 35.58 -32.83
C LEU A 98 6.16 35.11 -31.64
N ALA A 99 5.53 34.72 -30.53
CA ALA A 99 6.22 34.05 -29.42
C ALA A 99 5.33 33.15 -28.54
N LEU A 100 4.22 32.60 -29.06
CA LEU A 100 3.35 31.69 -28.29
C LEU A 100 3.06 30.36 -29.01
N LEU A 101 4.04 29.83 -29.75
CA LEU A 101 4.06 28.43 -30.20
C LEU A 101 5.27 27.72 -29.59
N ALA A 102 5.42 27.78 -28.27
CA ALA A 102 6.19 26.75 -27.59
C ALA A 102 5.28 25.52 -27.51
N PRO A 103 5.62 24.38 -28.15
CA PRO A 103 4.90 23.14 -27.89
C PRO A 103 5.02 22.87 -26.38
N ALA A 104 3.88 22.81 -25.69
CA ALA A 104 3.86 22.27 -24.34
C ALA A 104 4.54 20.90 -24.38
N PRO A 105 5.37 20.53 -23.39
CA PRO A 105 5.86 19.16 -23.31
C PRO A 105 4.64 18.27 -23.25
N ALA A 106 4.37 17.57 -24.36
CA ALA A 106 3.45 16.46 -24.37
C ALA A 106 4.05 15.49 -23.36
N HIS A 107 3.46 15.45 -22.15
CA HIS A 107 3.67 14.34 -21.26
C HIS A 107 3.08 13.18 -22.04
N ALA A 108 3.95 12.43 -22.70
CA ALA A 108 3.57 11.16 -23.28
C ALA A 108 3.09 10.34 -22.09
N ALA A 109 1.76 10.26 -21.93
CA ALA A 109 1.17 9.28 -21.04
C ALA A 109 1.74 7.96 -21.51
N ILE A 110 2.52 7.30 -20.65
CA ILE A 110 2.99 5.95 -20.90
C ILE A 110 1.71 5.13 -20.87
N VAL A 111 1.15 4.86 -22.05
CA VAL A 111 0.02 3.96 -22.15
C VAL A 111 0.63 2.57 -22.05
N LEU A 112 0.54 2.00 -20.86
CA LEU A 112 0.86 0.61 -20.59
C LEU A 112 -0.25 -0.22 -21.27
N THR A 113 -0.02 -0.67 -22.51
CA THR A 113 -1.14 -0.98 -23.43
C THR A 113 -1.50 -2.45 -23.62
N SER A 114 -0.78 -3.40 -23.04
CA SER A 114 -1.12 -4.81 -23.31
C SER A 114 -0.78 -5.76 -22.17
N PRO A 115 -1.71 -6.69 -21.83
CA PRO A 115 -1.41 -7.82 -20.96
C PRO A 115 -0.16 -8.57 -21.44
N GLY A 116 0.71 -8.94 -20.51
CA GLY A 116 1.97 -9.64 -20.76
C GLY A 116 3.17 -8.74 -21.06
N GLU A 117 2.97 -7.44 -21.28
CA GLU A 117 4.08 -6.49 -21.38
C GLU A 117 4.70 -6.23 -19.99
N SER A 118 6.01 -6.01 -19.93
CA SER A 118 6.68 -5.62 -18.68
C SER A 118 6.85 -4.11 -18.61
N ALA A 119 6.32 -3.48 -17.57
CA ALA A 119 6.59 -2.10 -17.22
C ALA A 119 7.72 -2.06 -16.18
N THR A 120 8.76 -1.26 -16.42
CA THR A 120 9.87 -1.05 -15.48
C THR A 120 10.16 0.44 -15.33
N LEU A 121 9.92 0.98 -14.14
CA LEU A 121 10.01 2.40 -13.86
C LEU A 121 10.13 2.67 -12.35
N PRO A 122 10.68 3.83 -11.94
CA PRO A 122 10.64 4.28 -10.56
C PRO A 122 9.21 4.31 -10.02
N VAL A 123 9.02 3.96 -8.74
CA VAL A 123 7.68 3.86 -8.12
C VAL A 123 6.93 5.20 -8.14
N ARG A 124 7.65 6.33 -8.04
CA ARG A 124 7.03 7.66 -8.17
C ARG A 124 6.51 7.93 -9.58
N ASP A 125 7.23 7.47 -10.60
CA ASP A 125 6.80 7.58 -11.99
C ASP A 125 5.60 6.65 -12.26
N ALA A 126 5.58 5.45 -11.66
CA ALA A 126 4.42 4.56 -11.71
C ALA A 126 3.18 5.20 -11.08
N LEU A 127 3.31 5.80 -9.89
CA LEU A 127 2.23 6.52 -9.23
C LEU A 127 1.68 7.66 -10.10
N ALA A 128 2.57 8.43 -10.73
CA ALA A 128 2.18 9.54 -11.61
C ALA A 128 1.50 9.06 -12.92
N ALA A 129 1.72 7.80 -13.32
CA ALA A 129 1.12 7.20 -14.50
C ALA A 129 -0.27 6.58 -14.24
N LEU A 130 -0.65 6.33 -12.98
CA LEU A 130 -1.98 5.79 -12.66
C LEU A 130 -3.09 6.78 -13.05
N ALA A 131 -4.16 6.26 -13.64
CA ALA A 131 -5.32 7.05 -14.02
C ALA A 131 -6.08 7.51 -12.77
N VAL A 132 -6.34 8.81 -12.65
CA VAL A 132 -7.08 9.37 -11.52
C VAL A 132 -8.57 9.37 -11.81
N HIS A 133 -9.36 8.66 -11.01
CA HIS A 133 -10.81 8.55 -11.13
C HIS A 133 -11.47 8.51 -9.75
N ASP A 134 -12.70 9.04 -9.65
CA ASP A 134 -13.49 8.92 -8.42
C ASP A 134 -13.92 7.46 -8.20
N GLU A 135 -13.93 7.04 -6.94
CA GLU A 135 -14.41 5.72 -6.52
C GLU A 135 -15.92 5.57 -6.68
N ASP A 136 -16.39 4.39 -7.13
CA ASP A 136 -17.80 4.02 -7.16
C ASP A 136 -18.04 2.57 -6.71
N ARG A 137 -18.54 2.42 -5.48
CA ARG A 137 -18.89 1.13 -4.86
C ARG A 137 -20.21 0.54 -5.35
N THR A 138 -20.93 1.23 -6.21
CA THR A 138 -22.27 0.81 -6.64
C THR A 138 -22.24 -0.59 -7.25
N GLY A 139 -23.11 -1.46 -6.72
CA GLY A 139 -23.25 -2.83 -7.21
C GLY A 139 -22.12 -3.78 -6.81
N TYR A 140 -21.19 -3.37 -5.95
CA TYR A 140 -20.18 -4.28 -5.43
C TYR A 140 -20.82 -5.43 -4.63
N GLU A 141 -20.41 -6.64 -4.96
CA GLU A 141 -20.68 -7.83 -4.18
C GLU A 141 -19.40 -8.67 -4.16
N ARG A 142 -18.91 -9.04 -2.98
CA ARG A 142 -17.67 -9.82 -2.84
C ARG A 142 -17.70 -11.13 -3.65
N THR A 143 -18.89 -11.74 -3.79
CA THR A 143 -19.12 -12.96 -4.57
C THR A 143 -18.86 -12.81 -6.07
N LYS A 144 -18.79 -11.58 -6.61
CA LYS A 144 -18.41 -11.31 -8.00
C LYS A 144 -16.92 -11.53 -8.29
N PHE A 145 -16.11 -11.65 -7.24
CA PHE A 145 -14.72 -12.05 -7.29
C PHE A 145 -14.63 -13.48 -6.78
N ARG A 146 -14.78 -14.47 -7.68
CA ARG A 146 -14.66 -15.88 -7.29
C ARG A 146 -13.23 -16.15 -6.82
N HIS A 147 -13.04 -16.42 -5.54
CA HIS A 147 -11.72 -16.64 -4.95
C HIS A 147 -11.61 -17.91 -4.14
N TRP A 148 -10.34 -18.28 -3.98
CA TRP A 148 -9.81 -19.54 -3.50
C TRP A 148 -10.15 -20.69 -4.43
N ILE A 149 -9.79 -20.52 -5.71
CA ILE A 149 -9.80 -21.60 -6.69
C ILE A 149 -8.56 -22.48 -6.55
N ASP A 150 -8.68 -23.73 -6.97
CA ASP A 150 -7.56 -24.64 -7.20
C ASP A 150 -7.29 -24.65 -8.72
N ALA A 151 -6.40 -23.75 -9.15
CA ALA A 151 -6.18 -23.48 -10.57
C ALA A 151 -5.41 -24.62 -11.27
N ASP A 152 -4.45 -25.23 -10.58
CA ASP A 152 -3.60 -26.30 -11.10
C ASP A 152 -4.14 -27.70 -10.77
N ARG A 153 -5.23 -27.78 -10.00
CA ARG A 153 -5.95 -29.01 -9.61
C ARG A 153 -5.09 -29.94 -8.75
N ASN A 154 -4.22 -29.38 -7.93
CA ASN A 154 -3.35 -30.14 -7.04
C ASN A 154 -3.98 -30.41 -5.65
N GLY A 155 -5.18 -29.86 -5.38
CA GLY A 155 -5.92 -29.98 -4.13
C GLY A 155 -5.69 -28.84 -3.14
N CYS A 156 -4.79 -27.90 -3.43
CA CYS A 156 -4.58 -26.65 -2.70
C CYS A 156 -5.22 -25.51 -3.48
N ASN A 157 -6.11 -24.76 -2.83
CA ASN A 157 -6.57 -23.52 -3.42
C ASN A 157 -5.53 -22.40 -3.25
N THR A 158 -5.71 -21.29 -3.97
CA THR A 158 -4.84 -20.11 -3.91
C THR A 158 -4.48 -19.67 -2.49
N ARG A 159 -5.42 -19.70 -1.55
CA ARG A 159 -5.13 -19.35 -0.14
C ARG A 159 -4.08 -20.29 0.46
N GLN A 160 -4.22 -21.59 0.24
CA GLN A 160 -3.24 -22.56 0.74
C GLN A 160 -1.89 -22.44 0.03
N GLU A 161 -1.89 -22.07 -1.25
CA GLU A 161 -0.64 -21.85 -1.97
C GLU A 161 0.14 -20.67 -1.39
N VAL A 162 -0.52 -19.53 -1.12
CA VAL A 162 0.11 -18.39 -0.46
C VAL A 162 0.60 -18.75 0.95
N LEU A 163 -0.20 -19.46 1.74
CA LEU A 163 0.25 -19.90 3.06
C LEU A 163 1.44 -20.85 3.01
N LYS A 164 1.56 -21.70 1.99
CA LYS A 164 2.73 -22.57 1.84
C LYS A 164 3.95 -21.78 1.41
N SER A 165 3.82 -20.84 0.48
CA SER A 165 4.95 -20.07 -0.05
C SER A 165 5.54 -19.10 0.98
N GLU A 166 4.70 -18.49 1.81
CA GLU A 166 5.12 -17.43 2.74
C GLU A 166 5.44 -17.91 4.17
N ALA A 167 5.33 -19.21 4.43
CA ALA A 167 5.68 -19.75 5.72
C ALA A 167 7.20 -19.62 6.00
N VAL A 168 7.56 -18.98 7.12
CA VAL A 168 8.96 -18.93 7.59
C VAL A 168 9.40 -20.26 8.20
N ILE A 169 8.45 -21.00 8.78
CA ILE A 169 8.61 -22.41 9.15
C ILE A 169 7.52 -23.18 8.40
N ALA A 170 7.93 -24.09 7.53
CA ALA A 170 7.02 -24.83 6.68
C ALA A 170 5.95 -25.59 7.50
N PRO A 171 4.65 -25.48 7.13
CA PRO A 171 3.62 -26.30 7.72
C PRO A 171 3.65 -27.74 7.18
N GLU A 172 3.03 -28.65 7.90
CA GLU A 172 2.69 -29.97 7.38
C GLU A 172 1.43 -29.88 6.52
N GLN A 173 1.44 -30.52 5.34
CA GLN A 173 0.29 -30.60 4.45
C GLN A 173 -0.40 -31.96 4.60
N GLY A 174 -1.63 -31.94 5.10
CA GLY A 174 -2.52 -33.09 5.16
C GLY A 174 -3.43 -33.24 3.94
N ALA A 175 -4.44 -34.10 4.06
CA ALA A 175 -5.45 -34.31 3.02
C ALA A 175 -6.20 -33.01 2.66
N ASN A 176 -6.55 -32.86 1.38
CA ASN A 176 -7.22 -31.68 0.82
C ASN A 176 -6.50 -30.37 1.16
N CYS A 177 -5.16 -30.41 1.19
CA CYS A 177 -4.30 -29.29 1.54
C CYS A 177 -4.63 -28.63 2.89
N THR A 178 -5.04 -29.44 3.87
CA THR A 178 -5.18 -28.98 5.25
C THR A 178 -3.80 -28.73 5.83
N LEU A 179 -3.48 -27.48 6.14
CA LEU A 179 -2.20 -27.12 6.74
C LEU A 179 -2.26 -27.24 8.27
N THR A 180 -1.19 -27.76 8.89
CA THR A 180 -1.00 -27.81 10.34
C THR A 180 0.42 -27.45 10.74
N GLY A 181 0.60 -26.91 11.95
CA GLY A 181 1.90 -26.39 12.39
C GLY A 181 2.33 -25.17 11.56
N GLY A 182 3.64 -24.97 11.45
CA GLY A 182 4.23 -23.85 10.71
C GLY A 182 4.17 -22.51 11.45
N GLU A 183 4.91 -21.56 10.90
CA GLU A 183 5.02 -20.19 11.39
C GLU A 183 5.05 -19.23 10.20
N TRP A 184 4.36 -18.10 10.34
CA TRP A 184 4.29 -17.02 9.35
C TRP A 184 4.74 -15.72 9.99
N TYR A 185 5.35 -14.84 9.21
CA TYR A 185 5.65 -13.48 9.64
C TYR A 185 4.64 -12.52 9.01
N SER A 186 3.93 -11.73 9.82
CA SER A 186 3.05 -10.68 9.31
C SER A 186 3.79 -9.35 9.23
N PRO A 187 4.04 -8.82 8.02
CA PRO A 187 4.72 -7.55 7.88
C PRO A 187 3.85 -6.35 8.29
N TYR A 188 2.52 -6.50 8.32
CA TYR A 188 1.61 -5.41 8.70
C TYR A 188 1.80 -4.96 10.15
N ASP A 189 2.08 -5.90 11.05
CA ASP A 189 2.20 -5.63 12.49
C ASP A 189 3.46 -6.24 13.13
N ASP A 190 4.47 -6.57 12.30
CA ASP A 190 5.81 -7.00 12.71
C ASP A 190 5.79 -8.12 13.76
N ARG A 191 5.09 -9.22 13.45
CA ARG A 191 4.97 -10.36 14.38
C ARG A 191 4.96 -11.70 13.68
N PHE A 192 5.42 -12.70 14.43
CA PHE A 192 5.28 -14.10 14.06
C PHE A 192 3.92 -14.66 14.51
N ILE A 193 3.36 -15.53 13.69
CA ILE A 193 2.07 -16.17 13.86
C ILE A 193 2.28 -17.68 13.85
N GLN A 194 1.83 -18.34 14.90
CA GLN A 194 1.86 -19.79 14.99
C GLN A 194 0.63 -20.40 14.36
N GLY A 195 0.84 -21.30 13.40
CA GLY A 195 -0.23 -22.06 12.78
C GLY A 195 -1.10 -21.27 11.78
N PRO A 196 -1.70 -21.96 10.81
CA PRO A 196 -2.41 -21.34 9.69
C PRO A 196 -3.77 -20.70 10.06
N ARG A 197 -4.22 -20.86 11.32
CA ARG A 197 -5.45 -20.24 11.83
C ARG A 197 -5.24 -18.79 12.28
N GLY A 198 -4.03 -18.42 12.67
CA GLY A 198 -3.70 -17.05 13.06
C GLY A 198 -3.38 -16.15 11.85
N ALA A 199 -3.08 -16.75 10.70
CA ALA A 199 -2.74 -16.09 9.46
C ALA A 199 -3.94 -16.07 8.51
N ASP A 200 -4.20 -14.91 7.91
CA ASP A 200 -5.11 -14.71 6.80
C ASP A 200 -4.30 -14.34 5.56
N VAL A 201 -4.83 -14.66 4.38
CA VAL A 201 -4.29 -14.14 3.11
C VAL A 201 -5.10 -12.91 2.75
N ASP A 202 -4.41 -11.77 2.69
CA ASP A 202 -4.97 -10.49 2.28
C ASP A 202 -4.75 -10.27 0.78
N HIS A 203 -5.72 -9.60 0.14
CA HIS A 203 -5.52 -8.97 -1.15
C HIS A 203 -4.88 -7.62 -0.87
N LEU A 204 -3.63 -7.41 -1.32
CA LEU A 204 -2.88 -6.20 -0.98
C LEU A 204 -3.71 -4.95 -1.31
N VAL A 205 -4.22 -4.87 -2.54
CA VAL A 205 -5.34 -4.00 -2.90
C VAL A 205 -6.66 -4.78 -2.70
N PRO A 206 -7.53 -4.41 -1.73
CA PRO A 206 -8.75 -5.17 -1.42
C PRO A 206 -9.68 -5.36 -2.62
N LEU A 207 -10.45 -6.45 -2.66
CA LEU A 207 -11.41 -6.72 -3.75
C LEU A 207 -12.44 -5.59 -3.96
N ALA A 208 -12.83 -4.92 -2.88
CA ALA A 208 -13.80 -3.84 -2.95
C ALA A 208 -13.16 -2.53 -3.42
N GLU A 209 -11.91 -2.28 -3.03
CA GLU A 209 -11.08 -1.20 -3.55
C GLU A 209 -10.81 -1.38 -5.06
N ALA A 210 -10.49 -2.60 -5.49
CA ALA A 210 -10.33 -2.91 -6.91
C ALA A 210 -11.62 -2.62 -7.70
N TRP A 211 -12.80 -2.91 -7.12
CA TRP A 211 -14.09 -2.59 -7.73
C TRP A 211 -14.26 -1.09 -7.97
N ASP A 212 -13.98 -0.30 -6.94
CA ASP A 212 -14.04 1.17 -6.98
C ASP A 212 -13.05 1.74 -7.99
N SER A 213 -11.88 1.10 -8.08
CA SER A 213 -10.79 1.44 -8.98
C SER A 213 -10.95 0.88 -10.41
N GLY A 214 -12.18 0.51 -10.81
CA GLY A 214 -12.52 0.15 -12.19
C GLY A 214 -12.79 -1.33 -12.46
N ALA A 215 -12.57 -2.24 -11.50
CA ALA A 215 -12.90 -3.66 -11.67
C ALA A 215 -14.41 -3.94 -11.75
N SER A 216 -15.24 -2.94 -11.45
CA SER A 216 -16.67 -2.95 -11.71
C SER A 216 -17.01 -3.20 -13.19
N GLN A 217 -16.15 -2.75 -14.11
CA GLN A 217 -16.32 -2.91 -15.57
C GLN A 217 -15.72 -4.22 -16.12
N TRP A 218 -14.99 -4.96 -15.29
CA TRP A 218 -14.33 -6.19 -15.73
C TRP A 218 -15.35 -7.31 -15.98
N THR A 219 -14.94 -8.27 -16.81
CA THR A 219 -15.60 -9.56 -16.92
C THR A 219 -15.48 -10.33 -15.60
N ALA A 220 -16.34 -11.34 -15.41
CA ALA A 220 -16.23 -12.23 -14.25
C ALA A 220 -14.90 -13.00 -14.22
N GLN A 221 -14.34 -13.32 -15.39
CA GLN A 221 -13.08 -14.05 -15.51
C GLN A 221 -11.90 -13.17 -15.09
N GLU A 222 -11.88 -11.89 -15.47
CA GLU A 222 -10.84 -10.95 -15.01
C GLU A 222 -10.88 -10.73 -13.50
N ARG A 223 -12.08 -10.59 -12.90
CA ARG A 223 -12.22 -10.52 -11.44
C ARG A 223 -11.78 -11.80 -10.73
N GLU A 224 -12.06 -12.97 -11.30
CA GLU A 224 -11.54 -14.24 -10.79
C GLU A 224 -10.01 -14.29 -10.91
N ALA A 225 -9.43 -13.83 -12.02
CA ALA A 225 -7.98 -13.80 -12.19
C ALA A 225 -7.30 -12.87 -11.16
N TYR A 226 -7.82 -11.65 -10.96
CA TYR A 226 -7.34 -10.72 -9.94
C TYR A 226 -7.41 -11.31 -8.53
N ALA A 227 -8.55 -11.89 -8.18
CA ALA A 227 -8.76 -12.41 -6.83
C ALA A 227 -7.92 -13.66 -6.52
N ASN A 228 -7.26 -14.25 -7.52
CA ASN A 228 -6.39 -15.41 -7.38
C ASN A 228 -5.01 -15.18 -8.03
N ASP A 229 -4.56 -13.93 -8.12
CA ASP A 229 -3.29 -13.60 -8.78
C ASP A 229 -2.09 -14.13 -7.98
N LEU A 230 -1.46 -15.17 -8.51
CA LEU A 230 -0.18 -15.72 -8.05
C LEU A 230 0.96 -15.43 -9.03
N GLY A 231 0.70 -14.61 -10.06
CA GLY A 231 1.70 -14.23 -11.06
C GLY A 231 2.59 -13.07 -10.61
N ASP A 232 2.29 -12.48 -9.46
CA ASP A 232 3.08 -11.46 -8.78
C ASP A 232 2.96 -11.65 -7.26
N ASP A 233 4.09 -11.89 -6.58
CA ASP A 233 4.12 -12.21 -5.15
C ASP A 233 3.61 -11.06 -4.25
N ARG A 234 3.36 -9.87 -4.81
CA ARG A 234 2.82 -8.71 -4.09
C ARG A 234 1.30 -8.73 -3.94
N ALA A 235 0.57 -9.40 -4.84
CA ALA A 235 -0.89 -9.28 -4.94
C ALA A 235 -1.64 -9.91 -3.76
N LEU A 236 -1.12 -11.03 -3.25
CA LEU A 236 -1.67 -11.78 -2.13
C LEU A 236 -0.60 -11.96 -1.07
N ILE A 237 -0.93 -11.69 0.20
CA ILE A 237 0.04 -11.69 1.29
C ILE A 237 -0.49 -12.35 2.56
N ALA A 238 0.29 -13.24 3.17
CA ALA A 238 0.00 -13.83 4.46
C ALA A 238 0.27 -12.82 5.58
N VAL A 239 -0.79 -12.42 6.27
CA VAL A 239 -0.75 -11.46 7.36
C VAL A 239 -1.53 -11.98 8.55
N SER A 240 -1.41 -11.30 9.68
CA SER A 240 -2.20 -11.67 10.84
C SER A 240 -3.69 -11.42 10.59
N ALA A 241 -4.54 -12.31 11.13
CA ALA A 241 -5.98 -12.13 11.02
C ALA A 241 -6.46 -10.79 11.62
N ALA A 242 -5.81 -10.28 12.66
CA ALA A 242 -6.22 -9.02 13.29
C ALA A 242 -5.84 -7.80 12.44
N SER A 243 -4.64 -7.76 11.86
CA SER A 243 -4.23 -6.65 10.99
C SER A 243 -5.05 -6.63 9.70
N ASN A 244 -5.31 -7.80 9.10
CA ASN A 244 -6.18 -7.91 7.92
C ASN A 244 -7.61 -7.41 8.20
N ARG A 245 -8.21 -7.83 9.32
CA ARG A 245 -9.55 -7.35 9.71
C ARG A 245 -9.59 -5.86 10.07
N SER A 246 -8.47 -5.31 10.56
CA SER A 246 -8.35 -3.88 10.82
C SER A 246 -8.25 -3.08 9.51
N LYS A 247 -7.58 -3.61 8.49
CA LYS A 247 -7.52 -3.03 7.14
C LYS A 247 -8.87 -3.11 6.44
N ALA A 248 -9.52 -4.28 6.51
CA ALA A 248 -10.77 -4.57 5.81
C ALA A 248 -10.67 -4.24 4.31
N ASP A 249 -11.44 -3.26 3.84
CA ASP A 249 -11.47 -2.76 2.46
C ASP A 249 -10.96 -1.33 2.34
N GLN A 250 -10.20 -0.85 3.33
CA GLN A 250 -9.65 0.49 3.39
C GLN A 250 -8.43 0.63 2.48
N ASP A 251 -8.34 1.80 1.85
CA ASP A 251 -7.24 2.26 1.03
C ASP A 251 -6.12 2.91 1.89
N PRO A 252 -4.96 3.22 1.29
CA PRO A 252 -3.85 3.92 1.95
C PRO A 252 -4.19 5.28 2.57
N SER A 253 -5.26 5.96 2.14
CA SER A 253 -5.69 7.21 2.77
C SER A 253 -6.36 7.00 4.12
N THR A 254 -6.99 5.84 4.32
CA THR A 254 -7.71 5.49 5.54
C THR A 254 -6.92 4.54 6.45
N TRP A 255 -6.11 3.65 5.87
CA TRP A 255 -5.37 2.63 6.59
C TRP A 255 -3.95 2.47 6.07
N LEU A 256 -2.99 2.41 7.00
CA LEU A 256 -1.62 1.99 6.72
C LEU A 256 -1.22 0.92 7.73
N PRO A 257 -0.29 0.02 7.37
CA PRO A 257 0.30 -0.93 8.31
C PRO A 257 0.71 -0.26 9.62
N PRO A 258 0.29 -0.82 10.78
CA PRO A 258 0.78 -0.39 12.09
C PRO A 258 2.30 -0.46 12.22
N ALA A 259 2.94 -1.45 11.59
CA ALA A 259 4.39 -1.54 11.49
C ALA A 259 4.93 -0.47 10.54
N GLU A 260 5.40 0.65 11.09
CA GLU A 260 5.84 1.81 10.29
C GLU A 260 7.00 1.47 9.34
N GLY A 261 7.88 0.56 9.74
CA GLY A 261 9.00 0.09 8.92
C GLY A 261 8.57 -0.61 7.62
N TYR A 262 7.33 -1.12 7.56
CA TYR A 262 6.80 -1.77 6.37
C TYR A 262 6.08 -0.81 5.41
N ARG A 263 5.79 0.44 5.83
CA ARG A 263 4.92 1.34 5.04
C ARG A 263 5.49 1.67 3.66
N CYS A 264 6.81 1.82 3.52
CA CYS A 264 7.42 2.07 2.20
C CYS A 264 7.24 0.89 1.24
N GLN A 265 7.41 -0.34 1.74
CA GLN A 265 7.18 -1.55 0.95
C GLN A 265 5.69 -1.66 0.59
N TYR A 266 4.81 -1.49 1.58
CA TYR A 266 3.36 -1.53 1.38
C TYR A 266 2.87 -0.59 0.27
N VAL A 267 3.25 0.70 0.30
CA VAL A 267 2.80 1.65 -0.74
C VAL A 267 3.44 1.38 -2.09
N THR A 268 4.67 0.86 -2.11
CA THR A 268 5.35 0.47 -3.35
C THR A 268 4.63 -0.71 -4.01
N ASP A 269 4.30 -1.72 -3.23
CA ASP A 269 3.61 -2.91 -3.71
C ASP A 269 2.17 -2.59 -4.11
N TRP A 270 1.50 -1.69 -3.37
CA TRP A 270 0.18 -1.20 -3.71
C TRP A 270 0.16 -0.53 -5.10
N ILE A 271 1.12 0.34 -5.37
CA ILE A 271 1.27 1.00 -6.68
C ILE A 271 1.60 -0.03 -7.76
N ALA A 272 2.45 -1.02 -7.46
CA ALA A 272 2.78 -2.06 -8.40
C ALA A 272 1.57 -2.94 -8.77
N ASP A 273 0.74 -3.31 -7.79
CA ASP A 273 -0.46 -4.11 -8.01
C ASP A 273 -1.51 -3.32 -8.84
N LYS A 274 -1.74 -2.04 -8.50
CA LYS A 274 -2.59 -1.16 -9.30
C LYS A 274 -2.06 -0.97 -10.73
N THR A 275 -0.74 -0.83 -10.90
CA THR A 275 -0.11 -0.72 -12.22
C THR A 275 -0.30 -2.00 -13.03
N ARG A 276 -0.05 -3.16 -12.42
CA ARG A 276 -0.20 -4.48 -13.06
C ARG A 276 -1.62 -4.70 -13.59
N TRP A 277 -2.63 -4.31 -12.83
CA TRP A 277 -4.03 -4.55 -13.19
C TRP A 277 -4.73 -3.37 -13.89
N ALA A 278 -3.96 -2.30 -14.19
CA ALA A 278 -4.48 -1.06 -14.75
C ALA A 278 -5.70 -0.53 -13.96
N LEU A 279 -5.59 -0.58 -12.62
CA LEU A 279 -6.55 0.00 -11.70
C LEU A 279 -6.33 1.51 -11.59
N SER A 280 -7.41 2.25 -11.41
CA SER A 280 -7.35 3.68 -11.14
C SER A 280 -6.99 3.99 -9.69
N ILE A 281 -6.80 5.26 -9.41
CA ILE A 281 -6.56 5.80 -8.08
C ILE A 281 -7.46 7.01 -7.84
N ASP A 282 -8.00 7.17 -6.64
CA ASP A 282 -8.72 8.39 -6.28
C ASP A 282 -7.75 9.51 -5.84
N THR A 283 -8.24 10.75 -5.79
CA THR A 283 -7.40 11.91 -5.42
C THR A 283 -6.84 11.85 -4.00
N THR A 284 -7.59 11.24 -3.06
CA THR A 284 -7.24 11.13 -1.64
C THR A 284 -6.18 10.05 -1.44
N GLU A 285 -6.37 8.90 -2.05
CA GLU A 285 -5.41 7.81 -2.10
C GLU A 285 -4.10 8.26 -2.75
N LEU A 286 -4.15 8.96 -3.90
CA LEU A 286 -2.96 9.51 -4.57
C LEU A 286 -2.15 10.40 -3.64
N ALA A 287 -2.83 11.32 -2.93
CA ALA A 287 -2.17 12.21 -1.98
C ALA A 287 -1.54 11.44 -0.80
N ALA A 288 -2.23 10.41 -0.30
CA ALA A 288 -1.72 9.57 0.80
C ALA A 288 -0.47 8.78 0.37
N LEU A 289 -0.52 8.12 -0.79
CA LEU A 289 0.62 7.38 -1.35
C LEU A 289 1.82 8.30 -1.58
N ALA A 290 1.61 9.47 -2.19
CA ALA A 290 2.67 10.45 -2.41
C ALA A 290 3.32 10.91 -1.10
N MET A 291 2.52 11.19 -0.06
CA MET A 291 3.02 11.62 1.26
C MET A 291 3.85 10.54 1.97
N VAL A 292 3.49 9.26 1.80
CA VAL A 292 4.31 8.16 2.32
C VAL A 292 5.60 8.05 1.51
N LEU A 293 5.49 8.04 0.17
CA LEU A 293 6.64 7.90 -0.73
C LEU A 293 7.68 9.01 -0.52
N ASP A 294 7.31 10.24 -0.18
CA ASP A 294 8.26 11.33 0.11
C ASP A 294 9.32 11.00 1.18
N ARG A 295 9.07 9.99 2.01
CA ARG A 295 9.99 9.50 3.04
C ARG A 295 10.61 8.15 2.70
N CYS A 296 10.37 7.64 1.50
CA CYS A 296 10.79 6.33 1.03
C CYS A 296 11.83 6.43 -0.11
N PRO A 297 12.67 5.39 -0.29
CA PRO A 297 13.49 5.26 -1.48
C PRO A 297 12.61 5.18 -2.73
N ASP A 298 13.03 5.84 -3.81
CA ASP A 298 12.37 5.76 -5.11
C ASP A 298 12.86 4.50 -5.86
N VAL A 299 12.39 3.33 -5.39
CA VAL A 299 12.78 2.04 -5.96
C VAL A 299 12.18 1.87 -7.34
N THR A 300 12.92 1.23 -8.24
CA THR A 300 12.39 0.78 -9.52
C THR A 300 11.52 -0.46 -9.30
N ILE A 301 10.26 -0.39 -9.73
CA ILE A 301 9.38 -1.55 -9.81
C ILE A 301 9.44 -2.14 -11.23
N THR A 302 9.35 -3.46 -11.30
CA THR A 302 9.05 -4.17 -12.54
C THR A 302 7.75 -4.92 -12.32
N VAL A 303 6.78 -4.73 -13.22
CA VAL A 303 5.50 -5.46 -13.24
C VAL A 303 5.28 -6.03 -14.62
N THR A 304 4.77 -7.25 -14.71
CA THR A 304 4.15 -7.74 -15.94
C THR A 304 2.68 -7.34 -15.88
N LEU A 305 2.18 -6.67 -16.91
CA LEU A 305 0.78 -6.22 -16.94
C LEU A 305 -0.15 -7.44 -17.06
N ALA A 306 -1.18 -7.45 -16.22
CA ALA A 306 -2.28 -8.40 -16.29
C ALA A 306 -3.45 -7.85 -17.12
N ARG A 307 -3.56 -6.52 -17.24
CA ARG A 307 -4.53 -5.82 -18.09
C ARG A 307 -3.90 -4.70 -18.91
#